data_AF-A0A1I5B4B5-F1
#
_entry.id   AF-A0A1I5B4B5-F1
#
_cell.length_a   1.000
_cell.length_b   1.000
_cell.length_c   1.000
_cell.angle_alpha   90.00
_cell.angle_beta   90.00
_cell.angle_gamma   90.00
#
_symmetry.space_group_name_H-M   'P 1'
#
loop_
_entity.id
_entity.type
_entity.pdbx_description
1 polymer ?
#
loop_
_entity_poly.entity_id
_entity_poly.type
_entity_poly.pdbx_seq_one_letter_code
_entity_poly.pdbx_strand_id
1 'polypeptide(L)'
;MNKKTNLALAPVQSLPAKSIQGREDLSFAARDERDLLRMWHVPHDPKAYWSDGVEIGRQHFSEVVALADVNEYQAFVTLELVFNEPGWRTHGWGIECGFSKAVAEAAIVGLRAIRAGATPYDSDLEFQRLVVEDPDL
;
A
#
# COMPACT_ATOMS: atom_id res chain seq x y z
N MET A 1 27.02 -28.40 2.48
CA MET A 1 26.72 -27.60 3.70
C MET A 1 26.12 -26.27 3.23
N ASN A 2 24.80 -26.18 3.03
CA ASN A 2 24.15 -24.95 2.58
C ASN A 2 23.61 -24.18 3.79
N LYS A 3 24.18 -23.01 4.04
CA LYS A 3 23.68 -22.05 5.03
C LYS A 3 22.32 -21.55 4.54
N LYS A 4 21.24 -22.01 5.17
CA LYS A 4 19.91 -21.41 5.03
C LYS A 4 19.95 -20.06 5.75
N THR A 5 20.06 -18.98 5.01
CA THR A 5 19.89 -17.63 5.54
C THR A 5 18.41 -17.50 5.92
N ASN A 6 18.10 -17.63 7.21
CA ASN A 6 16.81 -17.21 7.75
C ASN A 6 16.75 -15.68 7.61
N LEU A 7 16.09 -15.17 6.57
CA LEU A 7 15.55 -13.81 6.61
C LEU A 7 14.34 -13.86 7.54
N ALA A 8 14.58 -13.72 8.84
CA ALA A 8 13.53 -13.23 9.73
C ALA A 8 13.09 -11.87 9.18
N LEU A 9 11.78 -11.62 9.07
CA LEU A 9 11.30 -10.26 8.88
C LEU A 9 11.86 -9.43 10.01
N ALA A 10 12.79 -8.54 9.69
CA ALA A 10 13.10 -7.46 10.60
C ALA A 10 11.75 -6.77 10.87
N PRO A 11 11.40 -6.50 12.14
CA PRO A 11 10.26 -5.64 12.41
C PRO A 11 10.44 -4.40 11.56
N VAL A 12 9.38 -3.99 10.84
CA VAL A 12 9.34 -2.72 10.13
C VAL A 12 9.64 -1.68 11.19
N GLN A 13 10.92 -1.30 11.30
CA GLN A 13 11.32 -0.19 12.16
C GLN A 13 10.54 0.97 11.58
N SER A 14 9.68 1.58 12.39
CA SER A 14 9.09 2.87 12.03
C SER A 14 10.28 3.77 11.72
N LEU A 15 10.57 3.98 10.43
CA LEU A 15 11.68 4.82 10.03
C LEU A 15 11.39 6.17 10.66
N PRO A 16 12.35 6.78 11.40
CA PRO A 16 12.13 8.04 12.07
C PRO A 16 11.65 9.02 11.02
N ALA A 17 10.38 9.44 11.07
CA ALA A 17 9.62 10.15 10.04
C ALA A 17 10.56 10.73 8.97
N LYS A 18 10.98 9.87 8.03
CA LYS A 18 11.82 10.35 6.94
C LYS A 18 10.87 11.30 6.25
N SER A 19 11.23 12.57 6.15
CA SER A 19 10.33 13.53 5.51
C SER A 19 10.12 13.00 4.10
N ILE A 20 8.93 12.47 3.83
CA ILE A 20 8.61 11.85 2.55
C ILE A 20 8.57 13.00 1.54
N GLN A 21 9.56 13.07 0.67
CA GLN A 21 9.66 14.11 -0.37
C GLN A 21 9.41 13.53 -1.76
N GLY A 22 9.63 12.22 -1.93
CA GLY A 22 9.34 11.48 -3.14
C GLY A 22 9.00 10.01 -2.88
N ARG A 23 8.58 9.31 -3.93
CA ARG A 23 8.21 7.89 -3.89
C ARG A 23 9.38 6.96 -3.51
N GLU A 24 10.62 7.41 -3.71
CA GLU A 24 11.84 6.74 -3.27
C GLU A 24 12.06 6.76 -1.74
N ASP A 25 11.33 7.60 -1.01
CA ASP A 25 11.40 7.68 0.44
C ASP A 25 10.46 6.68 1.14
N LEU A 26 9.55 6.05 0.38
CA LEU A 26 8.59 5.09 0.90
C LEU A 26 9.31 3.80 1.33
N SER A 27 8.92 3.26 2.49
CA SER A 27 9.58 2.10 3.11
C SER A 27 9.49 0.83 2.28
N PHE A 28 8.50 0.77 1.39
CA PHE A 28 8.20 -0.37 0.54
C PHE A 28 8.65 -0.15 -0.92
N ALA A 29 9.31 0.98 -1.20
CA ALA A 29 9.95 1.25 -2.47
C ALA A 29 11.41 0.77 -2.43
N ALA A 30 11.84 0.04 -3.47
CA ALA A 30 13.21 -0.42 -3.59
C ALA A 30 13.64 -0.50 -5.04
N ARG A 31 14.93 -0.33 -5.31
CA ARG A 31 15.48 -0.55 -6.66
C ARG A 31 15.73 -2.03 -6.88
N ASP A 32 15.35 -2.53 -8.05
CA ASP A 32 15.67 -3.90 -8.47
C ASP A 32 17.12 -4.02 -8.99
N GLU A 33 17.50 -5.23 -9.41
CA GLU A 33 18.83 -5.52 -9.96
C GLU A 33 19.19 -4.73 -11.24
N ARG A 34 18.20 -4.07 -11.88
CA ARG A 34 18.35 -3.22 -13.06
C ARG A 34 18.28 -1.73 -12.71
N ASP A 35 18.37 -1.40 -11.43
CA ASP A 35 18.23 -0.05 -10.89
C ASP A 35 16.85 0.59 -11.13
N LEU A 36 15.81 -0.20 -11.44
CA LEU A 36 14.44 0.30 -11.60
C LEU A 36 13.76 0.40 -10.24
N LEU A 37 13.18 1.56 -9.93
CA LEU A 37 12.42 1.74 -8.69
C LEU A 37 11.08 1.00 -8.76
N ARG A 38 10.98 -0.06 -7.96
CA ARG A 38 9.77 -0.85 -7.69
C ARG A 38 8.99 -0.22 -6.55
N MET A 39 7.68 -0.13 -6.73
CA MET A 39 6.76 0.41 -5.74
C MET A 39 6.13 -0.67 -4.87
N TRP A 40 6.46 -1.94 -5.05
CA TRP A 40 6.01 -3.01 -4.15
C TRP A 40 7.12 -4.01 -3.85
N HIS A 41 8.00 -3.64 -2.92
CA HIS A 41 9.09 -4.50 -2.45
C HIS A 41 8.90 -4.85 -0.96
N VAL A 42 7.84 -5.62 -0.67
CA VAL A 42 7.47 -6.02 0.69
C VAL A 42 7.93 -7.45 0.96
N PRO A 43 8.78 -7.69 1.97
CA PRO A 43 9.18 -9.05 2.35
C PRO A 43 8.00 -9.80 2.98
N HIS A 44 7.88 -11.09 2.70
CA HIS A 44 6.85 -11.96 3.26
C HIS A 44 7.48 -13.05 4.11
N ASP A 45 7.02 -13.23 5.36
CA ASP A 45 7.36 -14.39 6.20
C ASP A 45 6.18 -15.37 6.21
N PRO A 46 6.35 -16.60 5.71
CA PRO A 46 5.33 -17.64 5.76
C PRO A 46 4.85 -18.00 7.17
N LYS A 47 5.57 -17.57 8.22
CA LYS A 47 5.24 -17.81 9.63
C LYS A 47 4.65 -16.59 10.34
N ALA A 48 4.61 -15.42 9.69
CA ALA A 48 4.03 -14.22 10.30
C ALA A 48 2.51 -14.37 10.44
N TYR A 49 1.96 -13.71 11.47
CA TYR A 49 0.52 -13.61 11.62
C TYR A 49 -0.08 -12.71 10.54
N TRP A 50 -1.21 -13.13 9.99
CA TRP A 50 -1.90 -12.38 8.94
C TRP A 50 -2.27 -10.96 9.38
N SER A 51 -2.70 -10.77 10.63
CA SER A 51 -3.07 -9.47 11.21
C SER A 51 -1.92 -8.48 11.17
N ASP A 52 -0.70 -8.94 11.43
CA ASP A 52 0.49 -8.09 11.43
C ASP A 52 0.79 -7.60 10.01
N GLY A 53 0.59 -8.48 9.01
CA GLY A 53 0.70 -8.12 7.60
C GLY A 53 -0.32 -7.07 7.17
N VAL A 54 -1.56 -7.15 7.66
CA VAL A 54 -2.60 -6.13 7.40
C VAL A 54 -2.19 -4.78 7.99
N GLU A 55 -1.71 -4.77 9.23
CA GLU A 55 -1.28 -3.53 9.90
C GLU A 55 -0.08 -2.88 9.20
N ILE A 56 0.91 -3.68 8.80
CA ILE A 56 2.04 -3.21 7.98
C ILE A 56 1.53 -2.59 6.66
N GLY A 57 0.56 -3.23 6.00
CA GLY A 57 -0.06 -2.67 4.79
C GLY A 57 -0.74 -1.32 5.02
N ARG A 58 -1.43 -1.14 6.15
CA ARG A 58 -2.04 0.16 6.54
C ARG A 58 -0.98 1.24 6.80
N GLN A 59 0.16 0.86 7.37
CA GLN A 59 1.29 1.77 7.58
C GLN A 59 1.90 2.22 6.24
N HIS A 60 2.09 1.32 5.29
CA HIS A 60 2.54 1.68 3.93
C HIS A 60 1.58 2.65 3.24
N PHE A 61 0.27 2.45 3.39
CA PHE A 61 -0.71 3.40 2.85
C PHE A 61 -0.59 4.77 3.54
N SER A 62 -0.32 4.83 4.84
CA SER A 62 -0.13 6.10 5.57
C SER A 62 1.07 6.90 5.04
N GLU A 63 2.12 6.24 4.58
CA GLU A 63 3.23 6.89 3.87
C GLU A 63 2.80 7.50 2.54
N VAL A 64 1.89 6.83 1.81
CA VAL A 64 1.29 7.38 0.58
C VAL A 64 0.42 8.60 0.86
N VAL A 65 -0.30 8.62 1.99
CA VAL A 65 -1.06 9.80 2.44
C VAL A 65 -0.10 10.97 2.66
N ALA A 66 0.98 10.75 3.40
CA ALA A 66 2.01 11.78 3.62
C ALA A 66 2.67 12.22 2.30
N LEU A 67 2.90 11.31 1.35
CA LEU A 67 3.39 11.68 0.01
C LEU A 67 2.37 12.53 -0.74
N ALA A 68 1.07 12.25 -0.63
CA ALA A 68 0.02 13.05 -1.28
C ALA A 68 -0.11 14.47 -0.69
N ASP A 69 0.42 14.71 0.51
CA ASP A 69 0.58 16.04 1.08
C ASP A 69 1.67 16.87 0.45
N VAL A 70 2.70 16.23 -0.10
CA VAL A 70 3.85 16.90 -0.72
C VAL A 70 3.76 16.90 -2.24
N ASN A 71 3.32 15.78 -2.83
CA ASN A 71 3.28 15.57 -4.28
C ASN A 71 2.21 14.54 -4.67
N GLU A 72 1.00 15.03 -4.98
CA GLU A 72 -0.13 14.19 -5.39
C GLU A 72 0.15 13.34 -6.63
N TYR A 73 0.93 13.84 -7.58
CA TYR A 73 1.28 13.07 -8.78
C TYR A 73 2.14 11.85 -8.44
N GLN A 74 3.11 12.00 -7.54
CA GLN A 74 3.92 10.87 -7.10
C GLN A 74 3.12 9.88 -6.25
N ALA A 75 2.18 10.34 -5.43
CA ALA A 75 1.25 9.46 -4.72
C ALA A 75 0.35 8.68 -5.69
N PHE A 76 -0.17 9.35 -6.74
CA PHE A 76 -0.93 8.72 -7.81
C PHE A 76 -0.11 7.63 -8.52
N VAL A 77 1.10 7.96 -8.99
CA VAL A 77 1.98 6.99 -9.67
C VAL A 77 2.32 5.82 -8.75
N THR A 78 2.52 6.08 -7.46
CA THR A 78 2.76 5.02 -6.47
C THR A 78 1.60 4.05 -6.41
N LEU A 79 0.37 4.55 -6.23
CA LEU A 79 -0.84 3.72 -6.14
C LEU A 79 -1.08 2.92 -7.43
N GLU A 80 -0.92 3.56 -8.59
CA GLU A 80 -1.02 2.89 -9.89
C GLU A 80 -0.02 1.74 -9.99
N LEU A 81 1.25 1.99 -9.67
CA LEU A 81 2.31 1.00 -9.82
C LEU A 81 2.19 -0.16 -8.84
N VAL A 82 1.78 0.07 -7.58
CA VAL A 82 1.59 -0.99 -6.58
C VAL A 82 0.68 -2.12 -7.11
N PHE A 83 -0.43 -1.77 -7.76
CA PHE A 83 -1.36 -2.75 -8.32
C PHE A 83 -0.85 -3.45 -9.59
N ASN A 84 0.15 -2.88 -10.26
CA ASN A 84 0.73 -3.43 -11.48
C ASN A 84 2.05 -4.19 -11.23
N GLU A 85 2.46 -4.37 -9.98
CA GLU A 85 3.70 -5.08 -9.68
C GLU A 85 3.57 -6.58 -9.97
N PRO A 86 4.63 -7.26 -10.47
CA PRO A 86 4.56 -8.66 -10.90
C PRO A 86 4.03 -9.63 -9.84
N GLY A 87 4.19 -9.29 -8.54
CA GLY A 87 3.65 -10.06 -7.43
C GLY A 87 2.12 -10.18 -7.41
N TRP A 88 1.40 -9.29 -8.11
CA TRP A 88 -0.06 -9.30 -8.25
C TRP A 88 -0.57 -10.17 -9.42
N ARG A 89 0.31 -10.94 -10.09
CA ARG A 89 -0.01 -11.76 -11.28
C ARG A 89 -0.64 -10.98 -12.44
N THR A 90 -0.42 -9.68 -12.48
CA THR A 90 -0.79 -8.85 -13.63
C THR A 90 0.13 -9.20 -14.79
N HIS A 91 -0.46 -9.55 -15.94
CA HIS A 91 0.30 -9.83 -17.15
C HIS A 91 0.49 -8.57 -18.01
N GLY A 92 0.25 -7.39 -17.42
CA GLY A 92 0.39 -6.10 -18.09
C GLY A 92 -0.61 -5.88 -19.22
N TRP A 93 -1.82 -6.47 -19.15
CA TRP A 93 -2.85 -6.13 -20.13
C TRP A 93 -3.43 -4.75 -19.81
N GLY A 94 -3.86 -4.03 -20.85
CA GLY A 94 -4.38 -2.67 -20.71
C GLY A 94 -5.60 -2.56 -19.79
N ILE A 95 -6.29 -3.67 -19.50
CA ILE A 95 -7.45 -3.73 -18.59
C ILE A 95 -7.02 -3.45 -17.14
N GLU A 96 -5.99 -4.14 -16.65
CA GLU A 96 -5.45 -4.00 -15.30
C GLU A 96 -4.81 -2.63 -15.11
N CYS A 97 -4.09 -2.13 -16.13
CA CYS A 97 -3.54 -0.78 -16.13
C CYS A 97 -4.65 0.28 -16.06
N GLY A 98 -5.72 0.13 -16.85
CA GLY A 98 -6.87 1.03 -16.80
C GLY A 98 -7.59 1.01 -15.45
N PHE A 99 -7.80 -0.17 -14.88
CA PHE A 99 -8.45 -0.34 -13.58
C PHE A 99 -7.63 0.26 -12.43
N SER A 100 -6.35 -0.10 -12.33
CA SER A 100 -5.44 0.42 -11.30
C SER A 100 -5.29 1.94 -11.36
N LYS A 101 -5.21 2.50 -12.57
CA LYS A 101 -5.20 3.95 -12.78
C LYS A 101 -6.47 4.62 -12.25
N ALA A 102 -7.65 4.09 -12.60
CA ALA A 102 -8.92 4.65 -12.12
C ALA A 102 -9.06 4.56 -10.59
N VAL A 103 -8.58 3.46 -9.98
CA VAL A 103 -8.51 3.31 -8.52
C VAL A 103 -7.58 4.36 -7.92
N ALA A 104 -6.40 4.58 -8.49
CA ALA A 104 -5.45 5.58 -8.03
C ALA A 104 -6.02 7.01 -8.15
N GLU A 105 -6.70 7.34 -9.25
CA GLU A 105 -7.40 8.62 -9.43
C GLU A 105 -8.48 8.84 -8.36
N ALA A 106 -9.32 7.84 -8.10
CA ALA A 106 -10.34 7.89 -7.05
C ALA A 106 -9.73 8.04 -5.65
N ALA A 107 -8.63 7.34 -5.38
CA ALA A 107 -7.92 7.45 -4.12
C ALA A 107 -7.38 8.87 -3.89
N ILE A 108 -6.79 9.53 -4.90
CA ILE A 108 -6.35 10.93 -4.77
C ILE A 108 -7.51 11.86 -4.45
N VAL A 109 -8.68 11.67 -5.09
CA VAL A 109 -9.90 12.43 -4.74
C VAL A 109 -10.28 12.20 -3.28
N GLY A 110 -10.26 10.94 -2.81
CA GLY A 110 -10.51 10.59 -1.41
C GLY A 110 -9.53 11.26 -0.44
N LEU A 111 -8.23 11.24 -0.75
CA LEU A 111 -7.19 11.88 0.08
C LEU A 111 -7.37 13.40 0.15
N ARG A 112 -7.75 14.06 -0.96
CA ARG A 112 -8.13 15.48 -0.96
C ARG A 112 -9.32 15.74 -0.04
N ALA A 113 -10.37 14.91 -0.12
CA ALA A 113 -11.55 15.05 0.71
C ALA A 113 -11.23 14.86 2.20
N ILE A 114 -10.45 13.84 2.55
CA ILE A 114 -10.02 13.57 3.93
C ILE A 114 -9.21 14.75 4.49
N ARG A 115 -8.28 15.30 3.71
CA ARG A 115 -7.53 16.50 4.08
C ARG A 115 -8.41 17.73 4.28
N ALA A 116 -9.52 17.82 3.53
CA ALA A 116 -10.55 18.83 3.70
C ALA A 116 -11.52 18.54 4.87
N GLY A 117 -11.31 17.46 5.63
CA GLY A 117 -12.09 17.10 6.81
C GLY A 117 -13.18 16.05 6.59
N ALA A 118 -13.20 15.36 5.45
CA ALA A 118 -14.12 14.24 5.25
C ALA A 118 -13.75 13.06 6.17
N THR A 119 -14.77 12.36 6.67
CA THR A 119 -14.58 11.12 7.42
C THR A 119 -14.18 9.99 6.48
N PRO A 120 -13.09 9.24 6.74
CA PRO A 120 -12.73 8.05 5.98
C PRO A 120 -13.84 6.98 6.04
N TYR A 121 -13.93 6.15 4.99
CA TYR A 121 -14.81 4.99 5.02
C TYR A 121 -14.31 3.97 6.06
N ASP A 122 -15.20 3.55 6.95
CA ASP A 122 -14.91 2.57 8.00
C ASP A 122 -15.68 1.28 7.72
N SER A 123 -14.98 0.34 7.07
CA SER A 123 -15.55 -0.95 6.70
C SER A 123 -15.97 -1.80 7.90
N ASP A 124 -15.30 -1.64 9.04
CA ASP A 124 -15.58 -2.46 10.23
C ASP A 124 -16.87 -1.97 10.90
N LEU A 125 -17.07 -0.65 10.96
CA LEU A 125 -18.35 -0.06 11.38
C LEU A 125 -19.48 -0.41 10.43
N GLU A 126 -19.27 -0.34 9.11
CA GLU A 126 -20.31 -0.73 8.15
C GLU A 126 -20.66 -2.22 8.24
N PHE A 127 -19.65 -3.10 8.39
CA PHE A 127 -19.90 -4.52 8.59
C PHE A 127 -20.70 -4.79 9.87
N GLN A 128 -20.36 -4.14 10.98
CA GLN A 128 -21.12 -4.25 12.22
C GLN A 128 -22.57 -3.81 12.06
N ARG A 129 -22.84 -2.73 11.31
CA ARG A 129 -24.21 -2.30 11.00
C ARG A 129 -24.94 -3.36 10.18
N LEU A 130 -24.31 -3.88 9.14
CA LEU A 130 -24.92 -4.88 8.26
C LEU A 130 -25.28 -6.16 9.03
N VAL A 131 -24.41 -6.66 9.91
CA VAL A 131 -24.71 -7.84 10.74
C VAL A 131 -25.84 -7.58 11.75
N VAL A 132 -25.99 -6.34 12.23
CA VAL A 132 -27.11 -5.97 13.12
C VAL A 132 -28.43 -5.88 12.35
N GLU A 133 -28.41 -5.36 11.12
CA GLU A 133 -29.60 -5.17 10.27
C GLU A 133 -30.04 -6.45 9.57
N ASP A 134 -29.10 -7.33 9.22
CA ASP A 134 -29.34 -8.63 8.62
C ASP A 134 -28.39 -9.68 9.25
N PRO A 135 -28.85 -10.36 10.33
CA PRO A 135 -28.01 -11.29 11.08
C PRO A 135 -27.71 -12.61 10.34
N ASP A 136 -28.29 -12.81 9.15
CA ASP A 136 -28.06 -14.00 8.31
C ASP A 136 -26.97 -13.79 7.23
N LEU A 137 -26.27 -12.65 7.24
CA LEU A 137 -25.11 -12.32 6.38
C LEU A 137 -23.81 -13.06 6.73
#